data_AF-A0AAW6SF55-F1
#
_entry.id   AF-A0AAW6SF55-F1
#
_cell.length_a   1.000
_cell.length_b   1.000
_cell.length_c   1.000
_cell.angle_alpha   90.00
_cell.angle_beta   90.00
_cell.angle_gamma   90.00
#
_symmetry.space_group_name_H-M   'P 1'
#
loop_
_entity.id
_entity.type
_entity.pdbx_description
1 polymer ?
#
loop_
_entity_poly.entity_id
_entity_poly.type
_entity_poly.pdbx_seq_one_letter_code
_entity_poly.pdbx_strand_id
1 'polypeptide(L)'
;MKQLTAGLNTTLQDHQLAVDITTEFAPGFAGEVDKSIFLLGKDGKVRSDSDFIFYNQPETGDGSVKMTNDQFMIDLSRVPADVERLAITIVLDGEEAFSKASSIRLSVKGVAEFSPDPKNLSVTSLILGQFYRHNSDWKFKAIGAGFEGGLAPLATNYGVHVGYKSEADTPPPPPTPASAPAPAPAPAPKIDIEKALSVKLEQHAPKLIDFAKPIALNLKKHNLEDVTARVAFVLDGSGSMYSQYHKGHVQQVLERIVPLALQLDNDGQIEFWAFASKFKKYGNVSVNNYENYIERTRNVSKLFPFTIFRGLGAGNNEKDVMEDVVRHFAGASEPVLVIFISDGGITQSRKIEKVIRESCRQPIFWQFVGLGGQDYGILENLDDLQGRDIDNSDFFNIDNFTNVTDDSLYAQLLNEFPGWLRTMKSNALL
;
A
#
# COMPACT_ATOMS: atom_id res chain seq x y z
N MET A 1 19.21 27.79 25.45
CA MET A 1 17.92 27.13 25.20
C MET A 1 16.92 27.55 26.27
N LYS A 2 15.78 28.12 25.88
CA LYS A 2 14.74 28.58 26.81
C LYS A 2 13.73 27.47 27.06
N GLN A 3 13.43 27.18 28.32
CA GLN A 3 12.30 26.32 28.66
C GLN A 3 10.99 27.12 28.48
N LEU A 4 10.06 26.58 27.71
CA LEU A 4 8.76 27.17 27.45
C LEU A 4 7.66 26.36 28.13
N THR A 5 6.59 27.05 28.52
CA THR A 5 5.32 26.42 28.90
C THR A 5 4.28 26.66 27.81
N ALA A 6 3.20 25.88 27.82
CA ALA A 6 2.12 25.98 26.85
C ALA A 6 1.63 27.44 26.70
N GLY A 7 1.55 27.91 25.46
CA GLY A 7 1.13 29.28 25.12
C GLY A 7 2.27 30.30 25.02
N LEU A 8 3.44 30.05 25.59
CA LEU A 8 4.59 30.95 25.50
C LEU A 8 5.30 30.84 24.14
N ASN A 9 5.94 31.93 23.74
CA ASN A 9 6.67 32.02 22.48
C ASN A 9 8.07 32.63 22.65
N THR A 10 8.93 32.41 21.67
CA THR A 10 10.24 33.02 21.57
C THR A 10 10.57 33.41 20.14
N THR A 11 11.40 34.42 19.98
CA THR A 11 11.90 34.86 18.66
C THR A 11 13.07 33.97 18.23
N LEU A 12 13.16 33.71 16.93
CA LEU A 12 14.23 32.91 16.33
C LEU A 12 15.33 33.85 15.83
N GLN A 13 16.59 33.53 16.14
CA GLN A 13 17.76 34.27 15.63
C GLN A 13 18.37 33.60 14.41
N ASP A 14 18.27 32.27 14.33
CA ASP A 14 18.73 31.46 13.20
C ASP A 14 17.55 31.00 12.35
N HIS A 15 17.79 30.88 11.05
CA HIS A 15 16.80 30.35 10.10
C HIS A 15 16.96 28.84 9.86
N GLN A 16 18.11 28.26 10.19
CA GLN A 16 18.35 26.83 10.12
C GLN A 16 18.19 26.20 11.50
N LEU A 17 17.19 25.33 11.64
CA LEU A 17 16.76 24.77 12.90
C LEU A 17 16.73 23.25 12.83
N ALA A 18 17.14 22.61 13.92
CA ALA A 18 16.93 21.18 14.14
C ALA A 18 15.89 21.00 15.24
N VAL A 19 14.90 20.15 14.99
CA VAL A 19 13.80 19.87 15.90
C VAL A 19 13.76 18.39 16.22
N ASP A 20 13.91 18.08 17.50
CA ASP A 20 13.83 16.73 18.05
C ASP A 20 12.57 16.56 18.88
N ILE A 21 11.94 15.40 18.74
CA ILE A 21 10.80 14.99 19.56
C ILE A 21 11.14 13.64 20.19
N THR A 22 11.05 13.57 21.51
CA THR A 22 11.31 12.37 22.30
C THR A 22 10.09 12.04 23.15
N THR A 23 9.68 10.78 23.10
CA THR A 23 8.56 10.24 23.88
C THR A 23 9.02 8.97 24.58
N GLU A 24 8.73 8.85 25.87
CA GLU A 24 9.03 7.65 26.65
C GLU A 24 7.73 7.03 27.16
N PHE A 25 7.62 5.72 27.09
CA PHE A 25 6.48 4.95 27.58
C PHE A 25 6.93 3.86 28.54
N ALA A 26 6.00 3.35 29.34
CA ALA A 26 6.28 2.23 30.23
C ALA A 26 6.59 0.95 29.42
N PRO A 27 7.41 0.02 29.96
CA PRO A 27 7.65 -1.27 29.33
C PRO A 27 6.34 -2.01 29.03
N GLY A 28 6.22 -2.55 27.80
CA GLY A 28 5.00 -3.22 27.34
C GLY A 28 4.03 -2.33 26.55
N PHE A 29 4.33 -1.04 26.40
CA PHE A 29 3.64 -0.17 25.46
C PHE A 29 3.92 -0.61 24.02
N ALA A 30 2.86 -0.86 23.25
CA ALA A 30 2.97 -1.40 21.89
C ALA A 30 2.76 -0.34 20.79
N GLY A 31 2.40 0.89 21.17
CA GLY A 31 2.13 1.95 20.21
C GLY A 31 3.39 2.63 19.68
N GLU A 32 3.34 3.05 18.42
CA GLU A 32 4.39 3.84 17.77
C GLU A 32 4.00 5.32 17.72
N VAL A 33 4.97 6.23 17.69
CA VAL A 33 4.71 7.68 17.65
C VAL A 33 5.14 8.24 16.30
N ASP A 34 4.17 8.65 15.51
CA ASP A 34 4.37 9.36 14.27
C ASP A 34 4.59 10.85 14.51
N LYS A 35 5.57 11.43 13.82
CA LYS A 35 5.91 12.86 13.90
C LYS A 35 5.59 13.52 12.57
N SER A 36 5.05 14.74 12.62
CA SER A 36 4.74 15.48 11.40
C SER A 36 4.86 17.00 11.54
N ILE A 37 5.05 17.67 10.41
CA ILE A 37 4.97 19.12 10.26
C ILE A 37 3.99 19.48 9.15
N PHE A 38 3.05 20.37 9.43
CA PHE A 38 2.15 20.94 8.41
C PHE A 38 2.58 22.37 8.08
N LEU A 39 2.84 22.68 6.81
CA LEU A 39 3.05 24.03 6.29
C LEU A 39 1.69 24.63 5.97
N LEU A 40 1.35 25.72 6.65
CA LEU A 40 0.01 26.29 6.65
C LEU A 40 0.03 27.71 6.08
N GLY A 41 -0.87 27.94 5.13
CA GLY A 41 -1.17 29.27 4.60
C GLY A 41 -1.97 30.13 5.56
N LYS A 42 -2.41 31.29 5.05
CA LYS A 42 -3.22 32.29 5.78
C LYS A 42 -4.53 31.76 6.35
N ASP A 43 -5.15 30.82 5.65
CA ASP A 43 -6.38 30.15 6.06
C ASP A 43 -6.14 29.06 7.12
N GLY A 44 -4.88 28.85 7.52
CA GLY A 44 -4.50 27.79 8.45
C GLY A 44 -4.56 26.40 7.85
N LYS A 45 -4.57 26.29 6.51
CA LYS A 45 -4.60 25.02 5.78
C LYS A 45 -3.32 24.82 4.96
N VAL A 46 -3.02 23.56 4.64
CA VAL A 46 -1.99 23.22 3.66
C VAL A 46 -2.42 23.71 2.27
N ARG A 47 -1.46 24.11 1.42
CA ARG A 47 -1.77 24.52 0.04
C ARG A 47 -2.02 23.30 -0.86
N SER A 48 -1.36 22.20 -0.54
CA SER A 48 -1.46 20.89 -1.19
C SER A 48 -0.91 19.82 -0.25
N ASP A 49 -1.10 18.54 -0.60
CA ASP A 49 -0.60 17.43 0.23
C ASP A 49 0.93 17.45 0.39
N SER A 50 1.66 18.10 -0.52
CA SER A 50 3.13 18.32 -0.46
C SER A 50 3.59 19.18 0.73
N ASP A 51 2.67 19.91 1.37
CA ASP A 51 2.93 20.76 2.55
C ASP A 51 2.75 19.99 3.87
N PHE A 52 2.48 18.69 3.82
CA PHE A 52 2.39 17.81 4.98
C PHE A 52 3.62 16.90 5.05
N ILE A 53 4.54 17.18 5.97
CA ILE A 53 5.82 16.47 6.11
C ILE A 53 5.75 15.45 7.23
N PHE A 54 6.10 14.21 6.91
CA PHE A 54 6.12 13.07 7.81
C PHE A 54 7.07 12.00 7.23
N TYR A 55 7.20 10.83 7.85
CA TYR A 55 8.19 9.84 7.41
C TYR A 55 8.08 9.41 5.93
N ASN A 56 6.87 9.39 5.35
CA ASN A 56 6.65 8.99 3.95
C ASN A 56 6.75 10.16 2.94
N GLN A 57 6.69 11.39 3.42
CA GLN A 57 6.99 12.58 2.65
C GLN A 57 8.00 13.42 3.45
N PRO A 58 9.27 12.97 3.48
CA PRO A 58 10.25 13.50 4.42
C PRO A 58 10.79 14.86 3.99
N GLU A 59 10.38 15.43 2.85
CA GLU A 59 10.92 16.72 2.38
C GLU A 59 9.86 17.52 1.63
N THR A 60 9.83 18.83 1.86
CA THR A 60 9.02 19.75 1.04
C THR A 60 9.64 19.91 -0.34
N GLY A 61 8.84 20.17 -1.38
CA GLY A 61 9.35 20.41 -2.73
C GLY A 61 10.31 21.61 -2.84
N ASP A 62 10.19 22.58 -1.92
CA ASP A 62 11.09 23.73 -1.80
C ASP A 62 12.31 23.49 -0.90
N GLY A 63 12.43 22.31 -0.27
CA GLY A 63 13.49 21.90 0.66
C GLY A 63 13.59 22.74 1.94
N SER A 64 12.53 23.47 2.31
CA SER A 64 12.45 24.23 3.55
C SER A 64 12.24 23.38 4.80
N VAL A 65 11.68 22.18 4.68
CA VAL A 65 11.58 21.20 5.77
C VAL A 65 12.02 19.85 5.26
N LYS A 66 12.90 19.19 6.02
CA LYS A 66 13.37 17.84 5.76
C LYS A 66 13.36 17.01 7.04
N MET A 67 12.91 15.77 7.00
CA MET A 67 12.96 14.82 8.08
C MET A 67 14.07 13.81 7.81
N THR A 68 14.95 13.56 8.77
CA THR A 68 16.05 12.61 8.65
C THR A 68 16.32 12.00 10.02
N ASN A 69 16.34 10.67 10.11
CA ASN A 69 16.53 9.94 11.37
C ASN A 69 15.61 10.46 12.50
N ASP A 70 14.31 10.63 12.22
CA ASP A 70 13.31 11.11 13.18
C ASP A 70 13.50 12.52 13.77
N GLN A 71 14.39 13.31 13.16
CA GLN A 71 14.64 14.72 13.43
C GLN A 71 14.17 15.56 12.24
N PHE A 72 13.57 16.73 12.50
CA PHE A 72 13.27 17.71 11.46
C PHE A 72 14.36 18.75 11.34
N MET A 73 14.84 18.96 10.12
CA MET A 73 15.71 20.04 9.71
C MET A 73 14.85 21.07 8.97
N ILE A 74 14.85 22.31 9.44
CA ILE A 74 14.00 23.38 8.91
C ILE A 74 14.89 24.55 8.48
N ASP A 75 14.73 25.00 7.24
CA ASP A 75 15.29 26.25 6.72
C ASP A 75 14.18 27.26 6.47
N LEU A 76 13.96 28.13 7.46
CA LEU A 76 12.94 29.16 7.45
C LEU A 76 13.14 30.24 6.38
N SER A 77 14.35 30.33 5.81
CA SER A 77 14.64 31.27 4.71
C SER A 77 14.11 30.78 3.36
N ARG A 78 13.93 29.45 3.22
CA ARG A 78 13.39 28.80 2.02
C ARG A 78 11.87 28.65 2.05
N VAL A 79 11.24 28.85 3.21
CA VAL A 79 9.78 28.74 3.36
C VAL A 79 9.10 29.80 2.48
N PRO A 80 8.20 29.40 1.57
CA PRO A 80 7.48 30.31 0.69
C PRO A 80 6.72 31.42 1.43
N ALA A 81 6.55 32.57 0.78
CA ALA A 81 5.97 33.77 1.41
C ALA A 81 4.47 33.64 1.75
N ASP A 82 3.78 32.74 1.07
CA ASP A 82 2.38 32.37 1.27
C ASP A 82 2.18 31.35 2.42
N VAL A 83 3.26 30.79 2.99
CA VAL A 83 3.24 29.98 4.21
C VAL A 83 3.48 30.85 5.45
N GLU A 84 2.50 30.89 6.35
CA GLU A 84 2.55 31.71 7.56
C GLU A 84 2.94 30.93 8.82
N ARG A 85 2.76 29.61 8.81
CA ARG A 85 2.96 28.76 10.00
C ARG A 85 3.41 27.35 9.63
N LEU A 86 4.28 26.78 10.44
CA LEU A 86 4.63 25.35 10.43
C LEU A 86 4.15 24.76 11.76
N ALA A 87 3.14 23.89 11.74
CA ALA A 87 2.61 23.23 12.93
C ALA A 87 3.29 21.87 13.14
N ILE A 88 3.84 21.64 14.34
CA ILE A 88 4.54 20.40 14.70
C ILE A 88 3.60 19.52 15.52
N THR A 89 3.40 18.30 15.05
CA THR A 89 2.43 17.37 15.63
C THR A 89 3.03 16.00 15.88
N ILE A 90 2.48 15.29 16.86
CA ILE A 90 2.71 13.86 17.03
C ILE A 90 1.39 13.11 17.14
N VAL A 91 1.36 11.90 16.61
CA VAL A 91 0.20 11.00 16.68
C VAL A 91 0.66 9.64 17.15
N LEU A 92 -0.17 8.98 17.95
CA LEU A 92 0.09 7.64 18.45
C LEU A 92 -0.64 6.59 17.60
N ASP A 93 0.08 5.56 17.17
CA ASP A 93 -0.48 4.37 16.53
C ASP A 93 -0.91 3.36 17.62
N GLY A 94 -2.21 3.28 17.87
CA GLY A 94 -2.84 2.31 18.77
C GLY A 94 -4.16 2.80 19.36
N GLU A 95 -4.74 2.01 20.26
CA GLU A 95 -5.93 2.41 21.05
C GLU A 95 -5.57 3.19 22.33
N GLU A 96 -4.26 3.32 22.62
CA GLU A 96 -3.76 4.00 23.82
C GLU A 96 -3.62 5.53 23.60
N ALA A 97 -3.66 6.28 24.70
CA ALA A 97 -3.56 7.75 24.67
C ALA A 97 -2.19 8.24 25.13
N PHE A 98 -1.83 9.47 24.77
CA PHE A 98 -0.60 10.11 25.25
C PHE A 98 -0.53 10.26 26.77
N SER A 99 -1.65 10.12 27.50
CA SER A 99 -1.67 10.00 28.96
C SER A 99 -0.94 8.79 29.53
N LYS A 100 -0.59 7.81 28.68
CA LYS A 100 0.28 6.67 29.02
C LYS A 100 1.77 6.96 28.86
N ALA A 101 2.15 8.08 28.23
CA ALA A 101 3.55 8.47 28.13
C ALA A 101 4.10 8.85 29.51
N SER A 102 5.31 8.38 29.80
CA SER A 102 6.09 8.79 30.97
C SER A 102 6.69 10.19 30.75
N SER A 103 7.10 10.50 29.52
CA SER A 103 7.59 11.83 29.16
C SER A 103 7.32 12.14 27.68
N ILE A 104 7.08 13.42 27.39
CA ILE A 104 7.01 13.98 26.03
C ILE A 104 7.90 15.23 26.03
N ARG A 105 8.80 15.34 25.06
CA ARG A 105 9.76 16.44 24.95
C ARG A 105 9.90 16.87 23.51
N LEU A 106 9.71 18.17 23.26
CA LEU A 106 10.02 18.87 22.02
C LEU A 106 11.24 19.76 22.26
N SER A 107 12.29 19.60 21.47
CA SER A 107 13.51 20.39 21.52
C SER A 107 13.75 21.06 20.18
N VAL A 108 13.74 22.39 20.15
CA VAL A 108 14.27 23.19 19.04
C VAL A 108 15.71 23.54 19.41
N LYS A 109 16.67 22.84 18.81
CA LYS A 109 18.08 22.83 19.21
C LYS A 109 18.65 24.25 19.35
N GLY A 110 19.28 24.54 20.48
CA GLY A 110 19.80 25.87 20.82
C GLY A 110 18.76 26.92 21.25
N VAL A 111 17.53 26.81 20.75
CA VAL A 111 16.47 27.83 20.88
C VAL A 111 15.58 27.58 22.08
N ALA A 112 14.79 26.52 22.07
CA ALA A 112 13.71 26.30 23.02
C ALA A 112 13.49 24.82 23.30
N GLU A 113 12.98 24.52 24.50
CA GLU A 113 12.53 23.20 24.90
C GLU A 113 11.11 23.31 25.47
N PHE A 114 10.30 22.29 25.25
CA PHE A 114 8.94 22.21 25.76
C PHE A 114 8.60 20.76 26.13
N SER A 115 8.06 20.55 27.33
CA SER A 115 7.59 19.25 27.81
C SER A 115 6.16 19.39 28.33
N PRO A 116 5.13 19.05 27.54
CA PRO A 116 3.76 19.04 28.04
C PRO A 116 3.59 17.92 29.08
N ASP A 117 2.71 18.12 30.07
CA ASP A 117 2.36 17.08 31.04
C ASP A 117 1.47 16.03 30.36
N PRO A 118 1.95 14.77 30.19
CA PRO A 118 1.17 13.74 29.52
C PRO A 118 -0.14 13.42 30.23
N LYS A 119 -0.22 13.57 31.55
CA LYS A 119 -1.39 13.14 32.36
C LYS A 119 -2.71 13.79 31.93
N ASN A 120 -2.65 14.97 31.32
CA ASN A 120 -3.83 15.70 30.86
C ASN A 120 -4.16 15.44 29.36
N LEU A 121 -3.46 14.51 28.72
CA LEU A 121 -3.53 14.26 27.27
C LEU A 121 -4.19 12.91 26.97
N SER A 122 -5.47 12.78 27.28
CA SER A 122 -6.30 11.60 26.97
C SER A 122 -6.71 11.53 25.49
N VAL A 123 -5.77 11.80 24.60
CA VAL A 123 -5.95 11.82 23.14
C VAL A 123 -4.81 11.09 22.45
N THR A 124 -5.03 10.70 21.20
CA THR A 124 -4.05 10.01 20.36
C THR A 124 -3.26 10.96 19.46
N SER A 125 -3.57 12.26 19.44
CA SER A 125 -2.86 13.26 18.63
C SER A 125 -2.60 14.55 19.40
N LEU A 126 -1.41 15.13 19.22
CA LEU A 126 -0.96 16.34 19.89
C LEU A 126 -0.39 17.36 18.89
N ILE A 127 -0.67 18.63 19.14
CA ILE A 127 0.03 19.76 18.52
C ILE A 127 1.03 20.28 19.56
N LEU A 128 2.32 20.00 19.36
CA LEU A 128 3.36 20.31 20.33
C LEU A 128 3.80 21.78 20.27
N GLY A 129 3.89 22.33 19.06
CA GLY A 129 4.34 23.70 18.86
C GLY A 129 4.16 24.15 17.42
N GLN A 130 4.47 25.42 17.15
CA GLN A 130 4.45 25.94 15.80
C GLN A 130 5.53 27.00 15.60
N PHE A 131 6.12 27.03 14.40
CA PHE A 131 6.81 28.21 13.89
C PHE A 131 5.79 29.10 13.19
N TYR A 132 5.84 30.41 13.37
CA TYR A 132 4.93 31.33 12.70
C TYR A 132 5.59 32.68 12.41
N ARG A 133 5.16 33.33 11.34
CA ARG A 133 5.60 34.69 10.98
C ARG A 133 4.89 35.73 11.85
N HIS A 134 5.62 36.73 12.31
CA HIS A 134 5.10 37.88 13.05
C HIS A 134 5.92 39.13 12.72
N ASN A 135 5.33 40.10 12.03
CA ASN A 135 6.01 41.33 11.57
C ASN A 135 7.31 41.04 10.78
N SER A 136 7.22 40.11 9.82
CA SER A 136 8.32 39.63 8.96
C SER A 136 9.36 38.73 9.62
N ASP A 137 9.36 38.60 10.96
CA ASP A 137 10.25 37.69 11.68
C ASP A 137 9.57 36.35 12.00
N TRP A 138 10.37 35.29 12.15
CA TRP A 138 9.88 34.00 12.63
C TRP A 138 9.94 33.88 14.15
N LYS A 139 8.89 33.28 14.72
CA LYS A 139 8.78 32.97 16.14
C LYS A 139 8.38 31.52 16.33
N PHE A 140 8.82 30.92 17.42
CA PHE A 140 8.36 29.61 17.87
C PHE A 140 7.41 29.76 19.05
N LYS A 141 6.29 29.04 19.05
CA LYS A 141 5.32 28.99 20.15
C LYS A 141 5.12 27.54 20.60
N ALA A 142 5.26 27.31 21.90
CA ALA A 142 4.87 26.05 22.53
C ALA A 142 3.34 25.98 22.66
N ILE A 143 2.74 24.85 22.30
CA ILE A 143 1.28 24.66 22.29
C ILE A 143 0.89 23.58 23.28
N GLY A 144 1.26 22.33 23.03
CA GLY A 144 0.93 21.18 23.90
C GLY A 144 -0.56 20.91 24.01
N ALA A 145 -1.30 21.07 22.92
CA ALA A 145 -2.74 20.87 22.90
C ALA A 145 -3.07 19.48 22.33
N GLY A 146 -4.04 18.82 22.96
CA GLY A 146 -4.61 17.59 22.44
C GLY A 146 -5.55 17.83 21.26
N PHE A 147 -5.59 16.87 20.35
CA PHE A 147 -6.52 16.83 19.24
C PHE A 147 -7.25 15.49 19.26
N GLU A 148 -8.58 15.52 19.22
CA GLU A 148 -9.40 14.30 19.30
C GLU A 148 -9.45 13.57 17.95
N GLY A 149 -9.41 12.23 18.00
CA GLY A 149 -9.64 11.38 16.84
C GLY A 149 -8.43 11.03 15.97
N GLY A 150 -7.21 11.40 16.39
CA GLY A 150 -5.97 10.97 15.74
C GLY A 150 -5.60 11.76 14.48
N LEU A 151 -4.77 11.17 13.62
CA LEU A 151 -4.19 11.89 12.47
C LEU A 151 -5.26 12.30 11.45
N ALA A 152 -6.30 11.50 11.21
CA ALA A 152 -7.31 11.79 10.18
C ALA A 152 -8.08 13.10 10.45
N PRO A 153 -8.70 13.28 11.63
CA PRO A 153 -9.32 14.55 12.02
C PRO A 153 -8.32 15.70 12.09
N LEU A 154 -7.09 15.46 12.54
CA LEU A 154 -6.02 16.47 12.60
C LEU A 154 -5.59 16.95 11.21
N ALA A 155 -5.40 16.04 10.27
CA ALA A 155 -5.02 16.32 8.89
C ALA A 155 -6.16 17.03 8.14
N THR A 156 -7.40 16.58 8.33
CA THR A 156 -8.60 17.26 7.81
C THR A 156 -8.72 18.68 8.37
N ASN A 157 -8.44 18.85 9.66
CA ASN A 157 -8.41 20.17 10.29
C ASN A 157 -7.34 21.08 9.67
N TYR A 158 -6.23 20.54 9.16
CA TYR A 158 -5.24 21.29 8.40
C TYR A 158 -5.46 21.29 6.87
N GLY A 159 -6.59 20.79 6.38
CA GLY A 159 -7.00 20.92 4.97
C GLY A 159 -6.53 19.80 4.06
N VAL A 160 -5.91 18.76 4.63
CA VAL A 160 -5.65 17.51 3.91
C VAL A 160 -6.99 16.79 3.72
N HIS A 161 -7.34 16.46 2.48
CA HIS A 161 -8.60 15.78 2.21
C HIS A 161 -8.55 14.30 2.63
N VAL A 162 -9.17 13.98 3.77
CA VAL A 162 -9.37 12.60 4.23
C VAL A 162 -10.80 12.18 3.90
N GLY A 163 -10.97 11.37 2.86
CA GLY A 163 -12.28 10.93 2.40
C GLY A 163 -12.86 9.78 3.23
N TYR A 164 -13.86 10.07 4.07
CA TYR A 164 -14.73 9.03 4.65
C TYR A 164 -16.16 9.19 4.15
N LYS A 165 -16.79 8.07 3.73
CA LYS A 165 -18.26 7.94 3.70
C LYS A 165 -18.67 6.99 4.82
N SER A 166 -19.66 7.42 5.60
CA SER A 166 -20.22 6.73 6.76
C SER A 166 -21.03 5.49 6.36
N GLU A 167 -20.70 4.35 6.94
CA GLU A 167 -21.50 3.12 6.95
C GLU A 167 -22.63 3.22 7.98
N ALA A 168 -23.87 3.27 7.51
CA ALA A 168 -25.05 3.00 8.32
C ALA A 168 -26.13 2.38 7.42
N ASP A 169 -25.96 1.10 7.10
CA ASP A 169 -27.00 0.06 7.01
C ASP A 169 -26.44 -1.17 6.30
N THR A 170 -26.07 -2.21 7.05
CA THR A 170 -26.08 -3.58 6.53
C THR A 170 -26.41 -4.55 7.68
N PRO A 171 -27.36 -5.49 7.48
CA PRO A 171 -27.68 -6.51 8.47
C PRO A 171 -26.59 -7.60 8.56
N PRO A 172 -26.53 -8.37 9.66
CA PRO A 172 -25.50 -9.38 9.85
C PRO A 172 -25.69 -10.58 8.91
N PRO A 173 -24.59 -11.22 8.46
CA PRO A 173 -24.66 -12.38 7.57
C PRO A 173 -25.11 -13.66 8.32
N PRO A 174 -25.78 -14.61 7.64
CA PRO A 174 -26.16 -15.90 8.21
C PRO A 174 -24.95 -16.86 8.33
N PRO A 175 -25.01 -17.89 9.20
CA PRO A 175 -23.90 -18.81 9.42
C PRO A 175 -23.75 -19.83 8.26
N THR A 176 -22.49 -20.06 7.88
CA THR A 176 -22.03 -21.00 6.86
C THR A 176 -22.21 -22.47 7.29
N PRO A 177 -22.77 -23.37 6.45
CA PRO A 177 -22.64 -24.81 6.65
C PRO A 177 -21.26 -25.30 6.17
N ALA A 178 -20.63 -26.20 6.93
CA ALA A 178 -19.38 -26.85 6.56
C ALA A 178 -19.62 -27.90 5.45
N SER A 179 -18.85 -27.83 4.35
CA SER A 179 -18.86 -28.82 3.28
C SER A 179 -17.85 -29.95 3.54
N ALA A 180 -18.31 -31.19 3.39
CA ALA A 180 -17.48 -32.40 3.23
C ALA A 180 -17.06 -32.58 1.75
N PRO A 181 -15.96 -33.31 1.45
CA PRO A 181 -15.37 -33.36 0.10
C PRO A 181 -16.08 -34.36 -0.82
N ALA A 182 -16.28 -33.97 -2.09
CA ALA A 182 -16.78 -34.84 -3.17
C ALA A 182 -15.62 -35.26 -4.13
N PRO A 183 -15.77 -36.38 -4.86
CA PRO A 183 -14.68 -37.07 -5.56
C PRO A 183 -14.37 -36.48 -6.95
N ALA A 184 -13.13 -36.64 -7.41
CA ALA A 184 -12.64 -36.18 -8.70
C ALA A 184 -13.34 -36.86 -9.91
N PRO A 185 -13.71 -36.10 -10.97
CA PRO A 185 -14.16 -36.68 -12.23
C PRO A 185 -13.04 -36.74 -13.30
N ALA A 186 -13.17 -37.76 -14.15
CA ALA A 186 -12.34 -38.07 -15.33
C ALA A 186 -12.55 -37.06 -16.49
N PRO A 187 -11.68 -37.05 -17.53
CA PRO A 187 -11.53 -35.92 -18.45
C PRO A 187 -12.68 -35.83 -19.47
N ALA A 188 -13.23 -34.62 -19.61
CA ALA A 188 -14.33 -34.26 -20.52
C ALA A 188 -13.80 -33.64 -21.84
N PRO A 189 -14.59 -33.63 -22.93
CA PRO A 189 -14.14 -33.29 -24.29
C PRO A 189 -13.87 -31.79 -24.45
N LYS A 190 -13.18 -31.39 -25.52
CA LYS A 190 -12.86 -29.99 -25.88
C LYS A 190 -14.14 -29.15 -25.98
N ILE A 191 -14.54 -28.55 -24.86
CA ILE A 191 -15.58 -27.53 -24.81
C ILE A 191 -14.97 -26.26 -25.40
N ASP A 192 -15.74 -25.62 -26.29
CA ASP A 192 -15.51 -24.24 -26.73
C ASP A 192 -15.31 -23.37 -25.47
N ILE A 193 -14.05 -23.02 -25.15
CA ILE A 193 -13.66 -22.45 -23.84
C ILE A 193 -14.51 -21.24 -23.50
N GLU A 194 -14.84 -20.41 -24.50
CA GLU A 194 -15.77 -19.28 -24.35
C GLU A 194 -17.11 -19.75 -23.79
N LYS A 195 -17.75 -20.77 -24.38
CA LYS A 195 -19.03 -21.29 -23.89
C LYS A 195 -18.90 -21.92 -22.51
N ALA A 196 -17.84 -22.68 -22.25
CA ALA A 196 -17.61 -23.30 -20.95
C ALA A 196 -17.51 -22.23 -19.85
N LEU A 197 -16.70 -21.20 -20.10
CA LEU A 197 -16.45 -20.10 -19.18
C LEU A 197 -17.71 -19.25 -19.01
N SER A 198 -18.40 -18.89 -20.10
CA SER A 198 -19.67 -18.15 -20.04
C SER A 198 -20.72 -18.88 -19.21
N VAL A 199 -20.90 -20.20 -19.38
CA VAL A 199 -21.86 -20.97 -18.57
C VAL A 199 -21.49 -20.93 -17.09
N LYS A 200 -20.20 -21.10 -16.74
CA LYS A 200 -19.74 -21.02 -15.34
C LYS A 200 -19.99 -19.63 -14.75
N LEU A 201 -19.71 -18.57 -15.52
CA LEU A 201 -19.87 -17.18 -15.08
C LEU A 201 -21.35 -16.78 -14.98
N GLU A 202 -22.21 -17.19 -15.91
CA GLU A 202 -23.66 -16.96 -15.81
C GLU A 202 -24.25 -17.51 -14.52
N GLN A 203 -23.76 -18.67 -14.07
CA GLN A 203 -24.24 -19.34 -12.86
C GLN A 203 -23.73 -18.69 -11.56
N HIS A 204 -22.48 -18.24 -11.52
CA HIS A 204 -21.81 -17.86 -10.27
C HIS A 204 -21.44 -16.37 -10.18
N ALA A 205 -21.18 -15.71 -11.31
CA ALA A 205 -20.67 -14.35 -11.40
C ALA A 205 -21.10 -13.65 -12.69
N PRO A 206 -22.42 -13.40 -12.91
CA PRO A 206 -22.93 -12.90 -14.19
C PRO A 206 -22.37 -11.52 -14.57
N LYS A 207 -21.88 -10.73 -13.59
CA LYS A 207 -21.21 -9.43 -13.84
C LYS A 207 -19.87 -9.57 -14.58
N LEU A 208 -19.27 -10.76 -14.56
CA LEU A 208 -17.98 -11.04 -15.17
C LEU A 208 -18.10 -11.66 -16.57
N ILE A 209 -19.32 -11.88 -17.07
CA ILE A 209 -19.57 -12.62 -18.31
C ILE A 209 -18.89 -11.98 -19.53
N ASP A 210 -18.79 -10.65 -19.56
CA ASP A 210 -18.19 -9.91 -20.68
C ASP A 210 -16.69 -10.19 -20.82
N PHE A 211 -16.03 -10.71 -19.77
CA PHE A 211 -14.63 -11.12 -19.81
C PHE A 211 -14.41 -12.51 -20.44
N ALA A 212 -15.45 -13.34 -20.58
CA ALA A 212 -15.30 -14.71 -21.06
C ALA A 212 -14.68 -14.79 -22.46
N LYS A 213 -15.19 -13.96 -23.37
CA LYS A 213 -14.75 -13.90 -24.77
C LYS A 213 -13.30 -13.40 -24.94
N PRO A 214 -12.90 -12.24 -24.37
CA PRO A 214 -11.51 -11.79 -24.51
C PRO A 214 -10.52 -12.75 -23.84
N ILE A 215 -10.88 -13.42 -22.74
CA ILE A 215 -10.04 -14.47 -22.13
C ILE A 215 -9.88 -15.66 -23.06
N ALA A 216 -10.99 -16.23 -23.56
CA ALA A 216 -10.94 -17.39 -24.44
C ALA A 216 -10.12 -17.11 -25.70
N LEU A 217 -10.25 -15.91 -26.26
CA LEU A 217 -9.46 -15.47 -27.41
C LEU A 217 -7.95 -15.43 -27.09
N ASN A 218 -7.55 -14.84 -25.96
CA ASN A 218 -6.14 -14.71 -25.60
C ASN A 218 -5.53 -16.04 -25.17
N LEU A 219 -6.24 -16.89 -24.42
CA LEU A 219 -5.76 -18.25 -24.12
C LEU A 219 -5.50 -19.04 -25.40
N LYS A 220 -6.37 -18.91 -26.41
CA LYS A 220 -6.16 -19.54 -27.71
C LYS A 220 -4.98 -18.95 -28.48
N LYS A 221 -4.87 -17.61 -28.57
CA LYS A 221 -3.74 -16.91 -29.22
C LYS A 221 -2.39 -17.36 -28.63
N HIS A 222 -2.35 -17.59 -27.32
CA HIS A 222 -1.14 -17.95 -26.57
C HIS A 222 -0.94 -19.49 -26.41
N ASN A 223 -1.83 -20.32 -26.96
CA ASN A 223 -1.83 -21.79 -26.83
C ASN A 223 -1.88 -22.29 -25.38
N LEU A 224 -2.71 -21.66 -24.54
CA LEU A 224 -2.92 -21.97 -23.13
C LEU A 224 -4.25 -22.67 -22.84
N GLU A 225 -4.97 -23.12 -23.87
CA GLU A 225 -6.30 -23.74 -23.77
C GLU A 225 -6.34 -24.97 -22.85
N ASP A 226 -5.28 -25.78 -22.88
CA ASP A 226 -5.14 -27.02 -22.10
C ASP A 226 -4.14 -26.86 -20.93
N VAL A 227 -3.78 -25.62 -20.57
CA VAL A 227 -2.82 -25.35 -19.50
C VAL A 227 -3.55 -25.17 -18.18
N THR A 228 -3.12 -25.94 -17.18
CA THR A 228 -3.49 -25.72 -15.78
C THR A 228 -2.33 -25.05 -15.06
N ALA A 229 -2.61 -23.95 -14.35
CA ALA A 229 -1.65 -23.20 -13.56
C ALA A 229 -2.35 -22.61 -12.33
N ARG A 230 -1.68 -22.65 -11.18
CA ARG A 230 -2.14 -21.96 -9.98
C ARG A 230 -2.02 -20.45 -10.17
N VAL A 231 -2.98 -19.69 -9.65
CA VAL A 231 -2.94 -18.22 -9.73
C VAL A 231 -2.75 -17.60 -8.35
N ALA A 232 -1.68 -16.81 -8.20
CA ALA A 232 -1.44 -16.03 -7.00
C ALA A 232 -1.56 -14.53 -7.33
N PHE A 233 -2.20 -13.78 -6.43
CA PHE A 233 -2.37 -12.34 -6.54
C PHE A 233 -1.72 -11.66 -5.35
N VAL A 234 -0.69 -10.88 -5.62
CA VAL A 234 0.10 -10.18 -4.60
C VAL A 234 -0.10 -8.69 -4.79
N LEU A 235 -0.65 -8.05 -3.77
CA LEU A 235 -1.02 -6.64 -3.82
C LEU A 235 -0.16 -5.77 -2.92
N ASP A 236 0.36 -4.69 -3.50
CA ASP A 236 0.96 -3.58 -2.78
C ASP A 236 -0.12 -2.77 -2.05
N GLY A 237 -0.10 -2.86 -0.73
CA GLY A 237 -0.96 -2.15 0.20
C GLY A 237 -0.27 -0.95 0.87
N SER A 238 0.83 -0.44 0.30
CA SER A 238 1.50 0.77 0.74
C SER A 238 0.62 2.01 0.57
N GLY A 239 0.97 3.09 1.26
CA GLY A 239 0.19 4.33 1.22
C GLY A 239 0.11 4.99 -0.16
N SER A 240 1.10 4.81 -1.03
CA SER A 240 1.14 5.40 -2.38
C SER A 240 0.01 4.87 -3.26
N MET A 241 -0.31 3.58 -3.10
CA MET A 241 -1.41 2.92 -3.81
C MET A 241 -2.80 3.41 -3.40
N TYR A 242 -2.95 4.23 -2.36
CA TYR A 242 -4.24 4.62 -1.78
C TYR A 242 -5.25 5.11 -2.83
N SER A 243 -4.80 5.93 -3.79
CA SER A 243 -5.67 6.43 -4.86
C SER A 243 -6.25 5.30 -5.72
N GLN A 244 -5.46 4.27 -6.02
CA GLN A 244 -5.87 3.13 -6.85
C GLN A 244 -6.89 2.25 -6.11
N TYR A 245 -6.72 2.07 -4.80
CA TYR A 245 -7.68 1.37 -3.95
C TYR A 245 -8.99 2.15 -3.80
N HIS A 246 -8.92 3.47 -3.58
CA HIS A 246 -10.08 4.31 -3.36
C HIS A 246 -10.91 4.52 -4.64
N LYS A 247 -10.26 4.62 -5.80
CA LYS A 247 -10.94 4.67 -7.12
C LYS A 247 -11.51 3.31 -7.53
N GLY A 248 -11.24 2.24 -6.78
CA GLY A 248 -11.67 0.89 -7.09
C GLY A 248 -10.91 0.23 -8.24
N HIS A 249 -9.80 0.81 -8.70
CA HIS A 249 -9.01 0.24 -9.81
C HIS A 249 -8.46 -1.13 -9.43
N VAL A 250 -7.98 -1.30 -8.20
CA VAL A 250 -7.46 -2.61 -7.72
C VAL A 250 -8.54 -3.69 -7.71
N GLN A 251 -9.76 -3.34 -7.28
CA GLN A 251 -10.91 -4.25 -7.33
C GLN A 251 -11.28 -4.60 -8.78
N GLN A 252 -11.22 -3.63 -9.70
CA GLN A 252 -11.47 -3.83 -11.12
C GLN A 252 -10.39 -4.68 -11.82
N VAL A 253 -9.13 -4.62 -11.37
CA VAL A 253 -8.07 -5.55 -11.81
C VAL A 253 -8.38 -6.96 -11.32
N LEU A 254 -8.71 -7.12 -10.03
CA LEU A 254 -9.07 -8.43 -9.46
C LEU A 254 -10.25 -9.07 -10.22
N GLU A 255 -11.29 -8.30 -10.53
CA GLU A 255 -12.46 -8.75 -11.30
C GLU A 255 -12.10 -9.28 -12.70
N ARG A 256 -11.05 -8.76 -13.33
CA ARG A 256 -10.57 -9.23 -14.63
C ARG A 256 -9.71 -10.49 -14.51
N ILE A 257 -9.06 -10.70 -13.36
CA ILE A 257 -8.20 -11.88 -13.10
C ILE A 257 -9.03 -13.08 -12.63
N VAL A 258 -10.10 -12.88 -11.87
CA VAL A 258 -11.01 -13.96 -11.41
C VAL A 258 -11.47 -14.92 -12.51
N PRO A 259 -12.01 -14.45 -13.65
CA PRO A 259 -12.43 -15.35 -14.72
C PRO A 259 -11.25 -16.00 -15.45
N LEU A 260 -10.06 -15.38 -15.45
CA LEU A 260 -8.83 -15.98 -15.97
C LEU A 260 -8.39 -17.15 -15.07
N ALA A 261 -8.40 -16.95 -13.76
CA ALA A 261 -8.09 -17.99 -12.78
C ALA A 261 -9.12 -19.13 -12.81
N LEU A 262 -10.41 -18.85 -13.07
CA LEU A 262 -11.42 -19.89 -13.26
C LEU A 262 -11.11 -20.85 -14.43
N GLN A 263 -10.29 -20.40 -15.38
CA GLN A 263 -9.91 -21.17 -16.56
C GLN A 263 -8.51 -21.80 -16.45
N LEU A 264 -7.56 -21.12 -15.80
CA LEU A 264 -6.20 -21.64 -15.60
C LEU A 264 -6.08 -22.53 -14.36
N ASP A 265 -6.75 -22.18 -13.26
CA ASP A 265 -6.60 -22.86 -11.96
C ASP A 265 -7.54 -24.08 -11.87
N ASN A 266 -7.06 -25.15 -11.24
CA ASN A 266 -7.80 -26.41 -11.10
C ASN A 266 -9.00 -26.28 -10.15
N ASP A 267 -8.91 -25.42 -9.13
CA ASP A 267 -9.96 -25.17 -8.15
C ASP A 267 -10.65 -23.82 -8.35
N GLY A 268 -10.20 -23.05 -9.35
CA GLY A 268 -10.72 -21.71 -9.69
C GLY A 268 -10.53 -20.69 -8.58
N GLN A 269 -9.58 -20.93 -7.66
CA GLN A 269 -9.21 -20.01 -6.59
C GLN A 269 -7.99 -19.19 -6.98
N ILE A 270 -7.89 -18.01 -6.39
CA ILE A 270 -6.73 -17.14 -6.44
C ILE A 270 -6.19 -17.04 -5.02
N GLU A 271 -4.94 -17.40 -4.83
CA GLU A 271 -4.28 -17.25 -3.54
C GLU A 271 -3.83 -15.80 -3.37
N PHE A 272 -4.25 -15.17 -2.27
CA PHE A 272 -4.15 -13.72 -2.13
C PHE A 272 -3.19 -13.31 -1.02
N TRP A 273 -2.22 -12.45 -1.36
CA TRP A 273 -1.34 -11.75 -0.44
C TRP A 273 -1.51 -10.25 -0.58
N ALA A 274 -1.34 -9.54 0.53
CA ALA A 274 -1.03 -8.11 0.49
C ALA A 274 0.20 -7.80 1.35
N PHE A 275 0.91 -6.75 0.99
CA PHE A 275 2.09 -6.30 1.72
C PHE A 275 2.14 -4.77 1.83
N ALA A 276 2.79 -4.30 2.90
CA ALA A 276 3.24 -2.94 3.08
C ALA A 276 4.54 -3.04 3.91
N SER A 277 4.63 -2.47 5.12
CA SER A 277 5.75 -2.70 6.03
C SER A 277 5.89 -4.18 6.44
N LYS A 278 4.74 -4.87 6.52
CA LYS A 278 4.58 -6.30 6.77
C LYS A 278 3.74 -6.89 5.66
N PHE A 279 3.74 -8.21 5.53
CA PHE A 279 2.87 -8.90 4.59
C PHE A 279 1.93 -9.86 5.30
N LYS A 280 0.86 -10.23 4.61
CA LYS A 280 -0.10 -11.24 5.07
C LYS A 280 -0.73 -11.97 3.90
N LYS A 281 -0.83 -13.29 4.03
CA LYS A 281 -1.72 -14.12 3.21
C LYS A 281 -3.14 -14.03 3.75
N TYR A 282 -4.10 -13.80 2.86
CA TYR A 282 -5.53 -13.69 3.15
C TYR A 282 -6.29 -14.90 2.60
N GLY A 283 -7.61 -14.92 2.77
CA GLY A 283 -8.44 -16.00 2.22
C GLY A 283 -8.44 -15.98 0.68
N ASN A 284 -8.60 -17.14 0.06
CA ASN A 284 -8.58 -17.21 -1.40
C ASN A 284 -9.75 -16.44 -2.04
N VAL A 285 -9.53 -15.90 -3.23
CA VAL A 285 -10.56 -15.24 -4.06
C VAL A 285 -11.08 -16.23 -5.10
N SER A 286 -12.37 -16.23 -5.36
CA SER A 286 -12.99 -16.99 -6.44
C SER A 286 -14.22 -16.27 -6.99
N VAL A 287 -14.83 -16.84 -8.01
CA VAL A 287 -16.11 -16.38 -8.58
C VAL A 287 -17.23 -16.25 -7.53
N ASN A 288 -17.12 -16.92 -6.38
CA ASN A 288 -18.15 -16.89 -5.34
C ASN A 288 -17.97 -15.76 -4.31
N ASN A 289 -16.79 -15.14 -4.23
CA ASN A 289 -16.49 -14.14 -3.20
C ASN A 289 -15.72 -12.90 -3.71
N TYR A 290 -15.54 -12.74 -5.02
CA TYR A 290 -14.75 -11.65 -5.61
C TYR A 290 -15.35 -10.26 -5.41
N GLU A 291 -16.68 -10.14 -5.41
CA GLU A 291 -17.35 -8.83 -5.36
C GLU A 291 -16.92 -8.10 -4.09
N ASN A 292 -16.45 -6.85 -4.18
CA ASN A 292 -15.98 -6.07 -3.04
C ASN A 292 -14.95 -6.79 -2.14
N TYR A 293 -14.24 -7.80 -2.66
CA TYR A 293 -13.29 -8.57 -1.88
C TYR A 293 -12.18 -7.68 -1.33
N ILE A 294 -11.64 -6.79 -2.16
CA ILE A 294 -10.60 -5.85 -1.73
C ILE A 294 -11.12 -4.92 -0.63
N GLU A 295 -12.34 -4.39 -0.78
CA GLU A 295 -13.00 -3.53 0.20
C GLU A 295 -13.23 -4.22 1.56
N ARG A 296 -13.69 -5.48 1.53
CA ARG A 296 -13.88 -6.26 2.76
C ARG A 296 -12.57 -6.62 3.44
N THR A 297 -11.55 -6.92 2.65
CA THR A 297 -10.28 -7.47 3.14
C THR A 297 -9.37 -6.40 3.69
N ARG A 298 -9.38 -5.21 3.07
CA ARG A 298 -8.60 -4.06 3.53
C ARG A 298 -8.98 -3.65 4.97
N ASN A 299 -10.27 -3.83 5.34
CA ASN A 299 -10.84 -3.55 6.66
C ASN A 299 -10.23 -2.27 7.25
N VAL A 300 -10.34 -1.17 6.48
CA VAL A 300 -9.65 0.09 6.72
C VAL A 300 -9.99 0.56 8.12
N SER A 301 -8.96 0.68 8.97
CA SER A 301 -9.17 1.20 10.31
C SER A 301 -9.69 2.63 10.21
N LYS A 302 -10.84 2.93 10.86
CA LYS A 302 -11.34 4.31 11.02
C LYS A 302 -10.31 5.22 11.72
N LEU A 303 -9.27 4.62 12.34
CA LEU A 303 -8.18 5.28 13.05
C LEU A 303 -6.94 5.57 12.17
N PHE A 304 -6.73 4.84 11.06
CA PHE A 304 -5.53 4.93 10.20
C PHE A 304 -5.89 5.01 8.71
N PRO A 305 -6.14 6.22 8.16
CA PRO A 305 -6.62 6.39 6.79
C PRO A 305 -5.58 6.05 5.71
N PHE A 306 -4.28 6.00 6.06
CA PHE A 306 -3.19 5.77 5.10
C PHE A 306 -2.74 4.30 5.02
N THR A 307 -3.14 3.45 5.97
CA THR A 307 -2.91 2.01 5.87
C THR A 307 -4.02 1.40 5.04
N ILE A 308 -3.67 0.80 3.91
CA ILE A 308 -4.66 0.17 3.05
C ILE A 308 -5.17 -1.10 3.72
N PHE A 309 -4.27 -1.98 4.15
CA PHE A 309 -4.64 -3.18 4.90
C PHE A 309 -4.33 -3.04 6.38
N ARG A 310 -5.34 -3.34 7.22
CA ARG A 310 -5.19 -3.32 8.68
C ARG A 310 -4.02 -4.19 9.13
N GLY A 311 -3.06 -3.58 9.83
CA GLY A 311 -1.94 -4.27 10.48
C GLY A 311 -0.73 -4.55 9.59
N LEU A 312 -0.74 -4.12 8.32
CA LEU A 312 0.41 -4.26 7.43
C LEU A 312 1.39 -3.07 7.49
N GLY A 313 0.98 -1.95 8.09
CA GLY A 313 1.74 -0.70 8.05
C GLY A 313 1.57 0.03 6.73
N ALA A 314 2.41 1.04 6.49
CA ALA A 314 2.34 1.90 5.28
C ALA A 314 3.68 2.05 4.54
N GLY A 315 4.73 1.33 4.96
CA GLY A 315 6.00 1.24 4.24
C GLY A 315 5.99 0.17 3.16
N ASN A 316 7.16 -0.12 2.58
CA ASN A 316 7.31 -1.05 1.46
C ASN A 316 8.28 -2.18 1.82
N ASN A 317 7.80 -3.41 1.77
CA ASN A 317 8.59 -4.61 2.04
C ASN A 317 8.22 -5.74 1.05
N GLU A 318 8.46 -5.46 -0.23
CA GLU A 318 8.21 -6.36 -1.36
C GLU A 318 8.99 -7.68 -1.19
N LYS A 319 10.24 -7.58 -0.74
CA LYS A 319 11.14 -8.72 -0.62
C LYS A 319 10.57 -9.81 0.29
N ASP A 320 10.05 -9.45 1.45
CA ASP A 320 9.60 -10.44 2.42
C ASP A 320 8.34 -11.18 1.95
N VAL A 321 7.41 -10.48 1.27
CA VAL A 321 6.26 -11.15 0.65
C VAL A 321 6.68 -12.03 -0.52
N MET A 322 7.64 -11.60 -1.33
CA MET A 322 8.14 -12.41 -2.44
C MET A 322 8.84 -13.67 -1.93
N GLU A 323 9.69 -13.56 -0.90
CA GLU A 323 10.33 -14.72 -0.28
C GLU A 323 9.29 -15.68 0.35
N ASP A 324 8.19 -15.17 0.89
CA ASP A 324 7.09 -16.00 1.38
C ASP A 324 6.36 -16.73 0.25
N VAL A 325 6.06 -16.05 -0.86
CA VAL A 325 5.45 -16.66 -2.06
C VAL A 325 6.36 -17.76 -2.62
N VAL A 326 7.66 -17.49 -2.76
CA VAL A 326 8.67 -18.49 -3.18
C VAL A 326 8.64 -19.69 -2.25
N ARG A 327 8.66 -19.46 -0.93
CA ARG A 327 8.60 -20.54 0.06
C ARG A 327 7.28 -21.32 -0.02
N HIS A 328 6.17 -20.64 -0.25
CA HIS A 328 4.84 -21.24 -0.30
C HIS A 328 4.69 -22.21 -1.48
N PHE A 329 5.24 -21.85 -2.64
CA PHE A 329 5.19 -22.65 -3.86
C PHE A 329 6.43 -23.50 -4.10
N ALA A 330 7.35 -23.55 -3.14
CA ALA A 330 8.55 -24.37 -3.23
C ALA A 330 8.17 -25.85 -3.42
N GLY A 331 8.56 -26.42 -4.56
CA GLY A 331 8.26 -27.82 -4.89
C GLY A 331 6.83 -28.09 -5.38
N ALA A 332 6.06 -27.05 -5.74
CA ALA A 332 4.80 -27.26 -6.45
C ALA A 332 5.04 -28.01 -7.78
N SER A 333 4.15 -28.94 -8.10
CA SER A 333 4.20 -29.68 -9.38
C SER A 333 3.51 -28.94 -10.52
N GLU A 334 2.65 -27.98 -10.19
CA GLU A 334 1.91 -27.17 -11.16
C GLU A 334 2.61 -25.82 -11.34
N PRO A 335 2.61 -25.25 -12.57
CA PRO A 335 3.08 -23.89 -12.76
C PRO A 335 2.22 -22.90 -11.97
N VAL A 336 2.86 -21.83 -11.50
CA VAL A 336 2.23 -20.77 -10.72
C VAL A 336 2.43 -19.44 -11.46
N LEU A 337 1.31 -18.80 -11.81
CA LEU A 337 1.28 -17.43 -12.32
C LEU A 337 1.07 -16.48 -11.15
N VAL A 338 2.11 -15.76 -10.76
CA VAL A 338 2.05 -14.74 -9.70
C VAL A 338 1.85 -13.39 -10.35
N ILE A 339 0.68 -12.78 -10.16
CA ILE A 339 0.38 -11.42 -10.61
C ILE A 339 0.67 -10.47 -9.44
N PHE A 340 1.71 -9.65 -9.58
CA PHE A 340 2.21 -8.75 -8.56
C PHE A 340 1.90 -7.29 -8.94
N ILE A 341 1.00 -6.64 -8.19
CA ILE A 341 0.59 -5.25 -8.47
C ILE A 341 1.34 -4.29 -7.54
N SER A 342 1.94 -3.23 -8.10
CA SER A 342 2.54 -2.12 -7.35
C SER A 342 2.45 -0.81 -8.17
N ASP A 343 2.55 0.34 -7.52
CA ASP A 343 2.65 1.65 -8.20
C ASP A 343 4.10 2.14 -8.37
N GLY A 344 5.09 1.35 -7.95
CA GLY A 344 6.52 1.68 -8.07
C GLY A 344 7.16 2.03 -6.72
N GLY A 345 8.18 2.90 -6.72
CA GLY A 345 8.81 3.35 -5.48
C GLY A 345 9.69 2.30 -4.78
N ILE A 346 10.17 1.30 -5.52
CA ILE A 346 10.98 0.21 -4.96
C ILE A 346 12.37 0.70 -4.58
N THR A 347 12.65 0.72 -3.28
CA THR A 347 13.95 1.16 -2.73
C THR A 347 14.95 0.01 -2.57
N GLN A 348 14.52 -1.25 -2.64
CA GLN A 348 15.34 -2.44 -2.37
C GLN A 348 15.65 -3.28 -3.64
N SER A 349 15.90 -2.63 -4.77
CA SER A 349 16.08 -3.25 -6.10
C SER A 349 16.98 -4.49 -6.10
N ARG A 350 18.17 -4.42 -5.50
CA ARG A 350 19.11 -5.57 -5.45
C ARG A 350 18.55 -6.81 -4.76
N LYS A 351 17.65 -6.64 -3.78
CA LYS A 351 17.07 -7.76 -3.04
C LYS A 351 15.96 -8.42 -3.85
N ILE A 352 15.14 -7.63 -4.55
CA ILE A 352 14.10 -8.15 -5.45
C ILE A 352 14.72 -8.93 -6.61
N GLU A 353 15.72 -8.35 -7.26
CA GLU A 353 16.46 -9.06 -8.33
C GLU A 353 17.04 -10.38 -7.82
N LYS A 354 17.54 -10.42 -6.58
CA LYS A 354 18.07 -11.64 -5.97
C LYS A 354 16.98 -12.70 -5.83
N VAL A 355 15.79 -12.35 -5.33
CA VAL A 355 14.67 -13.29 -5.19
C VAL A 355 14.23 -13.85 -6.54
N ILE A 356 14.19 -13.02 -7.59
CA ILE A 356 13.83 -13.45 -8.95
C ILE A 356 14.90 -14.41 -9.51
N ARG A 357 16.18 -14.05 -9.40
CA ARG A 357 17.29 -14.93 -9.82
C ARG A 357 17.27 -16.28 -9.07
N GLU A 358 17.03 -16.27 -7.77
CA GLU A 358 17.00 -17.48 -6.95
C GLU A 358 15.74 -18.34 -7.19
N SER A 359 14.65 -17.74 -7.67
CA SER A 359 13.40 -18.45 -7.99
C SER A 359 13.28 -18.87 -9.46
N CYS A 360 14.26 -18.58 -10.33
CA CYS A 360 14.15 -18.84 -11.77
C CYS A 360 13.96 -20.32 -12.17
N ARG A 361 14.33 -21.26 -11.30
CA ARG A 361 14.12 -22.71 -11.52
C ARG A 361 12.93 -23.27 -10.75
N GLN A 362 12.21 -22.43 -10.02
CA GLN A 362 10.97 -22.81 -9.32
C GLN A 362 9.79 -22.72 -10.29
N PRO A 363 8.66 -23.39 -10.00
CA PRO A 363 7.46 -23.36 -10.84
C PRO A 363 6.71 -22.01 -10.76
N ILE A 364 7.43 -20.89 -10.64
CA ILE A 364 6.87 -19.56 -10.43
C ILE A 364 7.24 -18.65 -11.60
N PHE A 365 6.22 -18.05 -12.20
CA PHE A 365 6.35 -16.95 -13.14
C PHE A 365 5.80 -15.67 -12.52
N TRP A 366 6.61 -14.61 -12.50
CA TRP A 366 6.26 -13.31 -11.92
C TRP A 366 5.79 -12.34 -12.98
N GLN A 367 4.48 -12.07 -13.02
CA GLN A 367 3.93 -10.99 -13.82
C GLN A 367 3.80 -9.73 -12.96
N PHE A 368 4.71 -8.79 -13.12
CA PHE A 368 4.62 -7.48 -12.47
C PHE A 368 3.70 -6.56 -13.26
N VAL A 369 2.83 -5.85 -12.55
CA VAL A 369 1.89 -4.89 -13.14
C VAL A 369 2.00 -3.56 -12.40
N GLY A 370 2.53 -2.55 -13.09
CA GLY A 370 2.54 -1.17 -12.62
C GLY A 370 1.13 -0.57 -12.67
N LEU A 371 0.60 -0.03 -11.57
CA LEU A 371 -0.76 0.51 -11.54
C LEU A 371 -0.81 2.00 -11.18
N GLY A 372 -1.05 2.85 -12.19
CA GLY A 372 -1.35 4.27 -12.01
C GLY A 372 -0.26 5.09 -11.31
N GLY A 373 0.99 4.62 -11.40
CA GLY A 373 2.21 5.33 -11.00
C GLY A 373 2.92 5.95 -12.20
N GLN A 374 4.14 6.45 -11.97
CA GLN A 374 5.10 6.92 -12.98
C GLN A 374 6.50 6.54 -12.48
N ASP A 375 7.41 6.15 -13.37
CA ASP A 375 8.77 5.67 -13.02
C ASP A 375 8.72 4.46 -12.06
N TYR A 376 8.35 3.29 -12.60
CA TYR A 376 8.21 2.06 -11.81
C TYR A 376 9.57 1.47 -11.37
N GLY A 377 10.66 2.18 -11.67
CA GLY A 377 12.00 1.92 -11.19
C GLY A 377 12.53 0.57 -11.64
N ILE A 378 12.90 -0.29 -10.68
CA ILE A 378 13.46 -1.60 -11.02
C ILE A 378 12.45 -2.51 -11.73
N LEU A 379 11.13 -2.35 -11.50
CA LEU A 379 10.11 -3.21 -12.09
C LEU A 379 10.22 -3.25 -13.62
N GLU A 380 10.48 -2.10 -14.25
CA GLU A 380 10.66 -1.96 -15.69
C GLU A 380 11.86 -2.75 -16.24
N ASN A 381 12.83 -3.07 -15.36
CA ASN A 381 14.05 -3.77 -15.72
C ASN A 381 14.05 -5.24 -15.29
N LEU A 382 12.96 -5.73 -14.66
CA LEU A 382 12.86 -7.13 -14.24
C LEU A 382 12.61 -8.07 -15.41
N ASP A 383 11.99 -7.58 -16.48
CA ASP A 383 11.79 -8.30 -17.73
C ASP A 383 13.13 -8.66 -18.39
N ASP A 384 14.06 -7.71 -18.46
CA ASP A 384 15.39 -7.92 -19.05
C ASP A 384 16.47 -8.37 -18.03
N LEU A 385 16.07 -8.92 -16.88
CA LEU A 385 16.98 -9.18 -15.76
C LEU A 385 18.06 -10.21 -16.11
N GLN A 386 19.31 -9.77 -16.09
CA GLN A 386 20.48 -10.63 -16.35
C GLN A 386 20.85 -11.50 -15.13
N GLY A 387 21.51 -12.63 -15.40
CA GLY A 387 22.07 -13.52 -14.37
C GLY A 387 21.08 -14.56 -13.82
N ARG A 388 20.09 -14.94 -14.63
CA ARG A 388 19.17 -16.08 -14.39
C ARG A 388 19.26 -17.07 -15.55
N ASP A 389 19.08 -18.35 -15.25
CA ASP A 389 19.14 -19.44 -16.26
C ASP A 389 17.88 -19.48 -17.13
N ILE A 390 16.75 -19.10 -16.56
CA ILE A 390 15.42 -19.15 -17.16
C ILE A 390 14.77 -17.80 -16.91
N ASP A 391 14.20 -17.21 -17.95
CA ASP A 391 13.40 -16.00 -17.78
C ASP A 391 12.07 -16.34 -17.12
N ASN A 392 11.86 -15.83 -15.90
CA ASN A 392 10.71 -16.13 -15.06
C ASN A 392 9.95 -14.87 -14.61
N SER A 393 10.13 -13.73 -15.27
CA SER A 393 9.33 -12.54 -14.95
C SER A 393 9.11 -11.61 -16.13
N ASP A 394 7.95 -10.99 -16.17
CA ASP A 394 7.56 -9.98 -17.16
C ASP A 394 7.01 -8.74 -16.42
N PHE A 395 7.05 -7.58 -17.07
CA PHE A 395 6.53 -6.31 -16.56
C PHE A 395 5.72 -5.57 -17.62
N PHE A 396 4.56 -5.05 -17.21
CA PHE A 396 3.87 -4.00 -17.95
C PHE A 396 3.16 -3.03 -17.02
N ASN A 397 2.74 -1.89 -17.53
CA ASN A 397 2.07 -0.84 -16.77
C ASN A 397 0.67 -0.50 -17.28
N ILE A 398 -0.18 -0.09 -16.33
CA ILE A 398 -1.53 0.44 -16.54
C ILE A 398 -1.55 1.87 -15.96
N ASP A 399 -0.93 2.80 -16.69
CA ASP A 399 -0.83 4.21 -16.25
C ASP A 399 -2.20 4.89 -16.21
N ASN A 400 -3.04 4.61 -17.21
CA ASN A 400 -4.41 5.07 -17.26
C ASN A 400 -5.39 3.92 -17.39
N PHE A 401 -5.95 3.52 -16.25
CA PHE A 401 -6.93 2.45 -16.15
C PHE A 401 -8.14 2.62 -17.09
N THR A 402 -8.53 3.87 -17.40
CA THR A 402 -9.68 4.13 -18.28
C THR A 402 -9.45 3.79 -19.76
N ASN A 403 -8.19 3.63 -20.17
CA ASN A 403 -7.82 3.37 -21.57
C ASN A 403 -7.44 1.91 -21.84
N VAL A 404 -7.37 1.06 -20.81
CA VAL A 404 -6.98 -0.35 -20.98
C VAL A 404 -8.18 -1.15 -21.42
N THR A 405 -8.07 -1.79 -22.58
CA THR A 405 -9.05 -2.76 -23.08
C THR A 405 -8.77 -4.13 -22.48
N ASP A 406 -9.81 -4.95 -22.35
CA ASP A 406 -9.66 -6.29 -21.79
C ASP A 406 -8.74 -7.18 -22.66
N ASP A 407 -8.82 -7.09 -23.99
CA ASP A 407 -7.91 -7.82 -24.90
C ASP A 407 -6.45 -7.41 -24.68
N SER A 408 -6.17 -6.11 -24.53
CA SER A 408 -4.81 -5.61 -24.26
C SER A 408 -4.29 -6.08 -22.91
N LEU A 409 -5.14 -6.09 -21.88
CA LEU A 409 -4.78 -6.57 -20.55
C LEU A 409 -4.42 -8.06 -20.58
N TYR A 410 -5.26 -8.90 -21.18
CA TYR A 410 -5.00 -10.35 -21.23
C TYR A 410 -3.83 -10.72 -22.13
N ALA A 411 -3.61 -9.98 -23.23
CA ALA A 411 -2.42 -10.16 -24.06
C ALA A 411 -1.13 -9.87 -23.27
N GLN A 412 -1.12 -8.80 -22.47
CA GLN A 412 0.02 -8.43 -21.64
C GLN A 412 0.24 -9.40 -20.48
N LEU A 413 -0.82 -9.78 -19.74
CA LEU A 413 -0.74 -10.76 -18.63
C LEU A 413 -0.22 -12.14 -19.07
N LEU A 414 -0.38 -12.50 -20.35
CA LEU A 414 -0.05 -13.81 -20.89
C LEU A 414 1.10 -13.75 -21.91
N ASN A 415 1.78 -12.60 -22.04
CA ASN A 415 2.76 -12.38 -23.10
C ASN A 415 3.92 -13.39 -23.04
N GLU A 416 4.64 -13.42 -21.92
CA GLU A 416 5.83 -14.25 -21.76
C GLU A 416 5.57 -15.61 -21.08
N PHE A 417 4.46 -15.73 -20.33
CA PHE A 417 4.10 -16.94 -19.59
C PHE A 417 4.14 -18.25 -20.42
N PRO A 418 3.62 -18.31 -21.67
CA PRO A 418 3.73 -19.51 -22.51
C PRO A 418 5.17 -19.87 -22.89
N GLY A 419 6.03 -18.86 -23.07
CA GLY A 419 7.45 -19.05 -23.36
C GLY A 419 8.18 -19.66 -22.19
N TRP A 420 7.98 -19.10 -21.00
CA TRP A 420 8.48 -19.64 -19.74
C TRP A 420 8.01 -21.09 -19.51
N LEU A 421 6.72 -21.38 -19.69
CA LEU A 421 6.16 -22.73 -19.52
C LEU A 421 6.85 -23.78 -20.41
N ARG A 422 7.11 -23.44 -21.68
CA ARG A 422 7.83 -24.33 -22.61
C ARG A 422 9.25 -24.59 -22.11
N THR A 423 9.94 -23.55 -21.65
CA THR A 423 11.30 -23.63 -21.12
C THR A 423 11.36 -24.52 -19.88
N MET A 424 10.43 -24.33 -18.93
CA MET A 424 10.35 -25.15 -17.71
C MET A 424 10.13 -26.64 -18.01
N LYS A 425 9.17 -26.96 -18.89
CA LYS A 425 8.91 -28.34 -19.33
C LYS A 425 10.12 -28.95 -20.03
N SER A 426 10.81 -28.20 -20.89
CA SER A 426 12.00 -28.70 -21.60
C SER A 426 13.17 -29.01 -20.66
N ASN A 427 13.23 -28.35 -19.51
CA ASN A 427 14.22 -28.57 -18.46
C ASN A 427 13.78 -29.58 -17.39
N ALA A 428 12.62 -30.22 -17.56
CA ALA A 428 12.02 -31.15 -16.58
C ALA A 428 11.85 -30.53 -15.17
N LEU A 429 11.52 -29.24 -15.13
CA LEU A 429 11.21 -28.51 -13.89
C LEU A 429 9.69 -28.38 -13.63
N LEU A 430 8.87 -28.89 -14.56
CA LEU A 430 7.41 -29.02 -14.53
C LEU A 430 6.97 -30.30 -15.23
#